data_AF-A0A5Q2REZ4-F1
#
_entry.id   AF-A0A5Q2REZ4-F1
#
_cell.length_a   1.000
_cell.length_b   1.000
_cell.length_c   1.000
_cell.angle_alpha   90.00
_cell.angle_beta   90.00
_cell.angle_gamma   90.00
#
_symmetry.space_group_name_H-M   'P 1'
#
loop_
_entity.id
_entity.type
_entity.pdbx_description
1 polymer ?
#
loop_
_entity_poly.entity_id
_entity_poly.type
_entity_poly.pdbx_seq_one_letter_code
_entity_poly.pdbx_strand_id
1 'polypeptide(L)' 'MADTLTLDRDTIMRTAALQRPVRVTLPARAAYDFDTFVKVQRDIFDRLGHSMCVSGFDIRWGFEDDFVVNEKLEILVRG' A
#
# COMPACT_ATOMS: atom_id res chain seq x y z
N MET A 1 15.38 -7.38 32.47
CA MET A 1 13.96 -7.54 32.10
C MET A 1 13.65 -6.39 31.16
N ALA A 2 13.50 -6.66 29.86
CA ALA A 2 13.37 -5.62 28.85
C ALA A 2 11.98 -4.97 28.92
N ASP A 3 12.01 -3.65 28.86
CA ASP A 3 10.91 -2.71 29.03
C ASP A 3 9.92 -2.81 27.85
N THR A 4 8.64 -2.99 28.15
CA THR A 4 7.57 -3.08 27.15
C THR A 4 7.32 -1.69 26.59
N LEU A 5 7.71 -1.44 25.34
CA LEU A 5 7.40 -0.21 24.60
C LEU A 5 5.87 -0.04 24.47
N THR A 6 5.26 0.67 25.41
CA THR A 6 3.89 1.19 25.25
C THR A 6 3.95 2.34 24.24
N LEU A 7 3.72 2.05 22.96
CA LEU A 7 3.55 3.06 21.92
C LEU A 7 2.31 3.89 22.26
N ASP A 8 2.49 5.18 22.56
CA ASP A 8 1.38 6.08 22.85
C ASP A 8 0.57 6.37 21.55
N ARG A 9 -0.72 6.70 21.73
CA ARG A 9 -1.64 6.92 20.59
C ARG A 9 -1.19 8.06 19.68
N ASP A 10 -0.57 9.10 20.21
CA ASP A 10 -0.16 10.27 19.43
C ASP A 10 1.05 9.93 18.54
N THR A 11 1.96 9.10 19.06
CA THR A 11 3.08 8.51 18.32
C THR A 11 2.54 7.59 17.22
N ILE A 12 1.59 6.70 17.52
CA ILE A 12 0.95 5.84 16.50
C ILE A 12 0.32 6.69 15.38
N MET A 13 -0.43 7.74 15.75
CA MET A 13 -1.09 8.62 14.78
C MET A 13 -0.09 9.44 13.94
N ARG A 14 1.00 9.93 14.55
CA ARG A 14 2.09 10.63 13.84
C ARG A 14 2.85 9.71 12.91
N THR A 15 3.10 8.45 13.30
CA THR A 15 3.76 7.46 12.43
C THR A 15 2.83 6.99 11.31
N ALA A 16 1.53 6.87 11.56
CA ALA A 16 0.53 6.61 10.52
C ALA A 16 0.47 7.74 9.48
N ALA A 17 0.61 9.00 9.92
CA ALA A 17 0.73 10.16 9.01
C ALA A 17 2.03 10.16 8.18
N LEU A 18 3.04 9.39 8.55
CA LEU A 18 4.28 9.19 7.78
C LEU A 18 4.20 7.99 6.81
N GLN A 19 3.16 7.16 6.88
CA GLN A 19 2.95 6.10 5.89
C GLN A 19 2.42 6.74 4.61
N ARG A 20 3.29 6.91 3.61
CA ARG A 20 2.91 7.36 2.27
C ARG A 20 2.57 6.13 1.42
N PRO A 21 1.30 5.72 1.31
CA PRO A 21 0.95 4.57 0.49
C PRO A 21 1.35 4.85 -0.97
N VAL A 22 2.04 3.88 -1.57
CA VAL A 22 2.35 3.91 -3.00
C VAL A 22 1.23 3.17 -3.70
N ARG A 23 0.60 3.84 -4.66
CA ARG A 23 -0.41 3.20 -5.51
C ARG A 23 0.24 2.73 -6.80
N VAL A 24 -0.13 1.51 -7.20
CA VAL A 24 0.40 0.85 -8.38
C VAL A 24 -0.78 0.38 -9.22
N THR A 25 -0.88 0.88 -10.43
CA THR A 25 -1.84 0.40 -11.43
C THR A 25 -1.17 -0.66 -12.28
N LEU A 26 -1.84 -1.80 -12.46
CA LEU A 26 -1.33 -2.94 -13.19
C LEU A 26 -2.40 -3.46 -14.16
N PRO A 27 -2.01 -3.91 -15.37
CA PRO A 27 -2.97 -4.43 -16.33
C PRO A 27 -3.54 -5.77 -15.85
N ALA A 28 -4.81 -6.06 -16.15
CA ALA A 28 -5.47 -7.31 -15.74
C ALA A 28 -4.64 -8.56 -16.08
N ARG A 29 -4.02 -8.61 -17.27
CA ARG A 29 -3.15 -9.73 -17.69
C ARG A 29 -1.96 -9.99 -16.74
N ALA A 30 -1.46 -8.96 -16.07
CA ALA A 30 -0.38 -9.08 -15.10
C ALA A 30 -0.92 -9.32 -13.68
N ALA A 31 -2.16 -8.90 -13.40
CA ALA A 31 -2.83 -9.11 -12.11
C ALA A 31 -3.26 -10.57 -11.91
N TYR A 32 -3.68 -11.23 -12.99
CA TYR A 32 -4.18 -12.61 -12.99
C TYR A 32 -3.09 -13.65 -13.34
N ASP A 33 -1.84 -13.22 -13.52
CA ASP A 33 -0.69 -14.09 -13.77
C ASP A 33 0.30 -13.97 -12.60
N PHE A 34 0.42 -15.03 -11.80
CA PHE A 34 1.17 -15.00 -10.55
C PHE A 34 2.66 -14.68 -10.76
N ASP A 35 3.29 -15.28 -11.77
CA ASP A 35 4.72 -15.09 -12.02
C ASP A 35 5.01 -13.65 -12.48
N THR A 36 4.18 -13.11 -13.36
CA THR A 36 4.26 -11.72 -13.81
C THR A 36 4.01 -10.76 -12.66
N PHE A 37 3.03 -11.06 -11.81
CA PHE A 37 2.68 -10.25 -10.66
C PHE A 37 3.82 -10.16 -9.64
N VAL A 38 4.40 -11.30 -9.25
CA VAL A 38 5.53 -11.36 -8.31
C VAL A 38 6.74 -10.62 -8.87
N LYS A 39 7.00 -10.75 -10.17
CA LYS A 39 8.08 -10.00 -10.85
C LYS A 39 7.86 -8.49 -10.75
N VAL A 40 6.66 -8.01 -11.08
CA VAL A 40 6.31 -6.58 -11.01
C VAL A 40 6.42 -6.06 -9.57
N GLN A 41 5.93 -6.83 -8.60
CA GLN A 41 6.01 -6.50 -7.18
C GLN A 41 7.47 -6.31 -6.73
N ARG A 42 8.36 -7.25 -7.10
CA ARG A 42 9.79 -7.14 -6.79
C ARG A 42 10.42 -5.89 -7.40
N ASP A 43 10.16 -5.64 -8.68
CA ASP A 43 10.72 -4.49 -9.40
C ASP A 43 10.24 -3.15 -8.79
N ILE A 44 9.01 -3.08 -8.26
CA ILE A 44 8.50 -1.91 -7.53
C ILE A 44 9.27 -1.72 -6.23
N PHE A 45 9.47 -2.80 -5.46
CA PHE A 45 10.21 -2.72 -4.20
C PHE A 45 11.69 -2.40 -4.38
N ASP A 46 12.31 -2.86 -5.46
CA ASP A 46 13.66 -2.45 -5.86
C ASP A 46 13.73 -0.93 -6.05
N ARG A 47 12.74 -0.33 -6.73
CA ARG A 47 12.66 1.12 -6.93
C ARG A 47 12.39 1.91 -5.66
N LEU A 48 11.69 1.29 -4.70
CA LEU A 48 11.45 1.86 -3.38
C LEU A 48 12.64 1.63 -2.42
N GLY A 49 13.73 1.00 -2.88
CA GLY A 49 14.97 0.80 -2.12
C GLY A 49 14.94 -0.37 -1.13
N HIS A 50 13.97 -1.27 -1.26
CA HIS A 50 13.73 -2.38 -0.32
C HIS A 50 13.57 -3.70 -1.08
N SER A 51 14.63 -4.14 -1.76
CA SER A 51 14.58 -5.25 -2.73
C SER A 51 14.03 -6.58 -2.20
N MET A 52 14.06 -6.84 -0.89
CA MET A 52 13.72 -8.15 -0.31
C MET A 52 13.10 -8.12 1.11
N CYS A 53 12.89 -6.95 1.73
CA CYS A 53 12.54 -6.88 3.16
C CYS A 53 11.02 -6.84 3.45
N VAL A 54 10.18 -7.21 2.48
CA VAL A 54 8.73 -7.02 2.60
C VAL A 54 8.04 -8.34 2.91
N SER A 55 7.38 -8.42 4.07
CA SER A 55 6.63 -9.61 4.52
C SER A 55 5.33 -9.85 3.74
N GLY A 56 4.94 -8.91 2.86
CA GLY A 56 3.66 -8.93 2.15
C GLY A 56 2.45 -8.64 3.05
N PHE A 57 2.64 -8.39 4.35
CA PHE A 57 1.56 -8.31 5.34
C PHE A 57 0.72 -7.03 5.23
N ASP A 58 1.24 -5.98 4.60
CA ASP A 58 0.53 -4.71 4.40
C ASP A 58 0.53 -4.30 2.92
N ILE A 59 0.09 -5.23 2.05
CA ILE A 59 -0.14 -4.96 0.64
C ILE A 59 -1.60 -5.27 0.34
N ARG A 60 -2.37 -4.24 -0.06
CA ARG A 60 -3.77 -4.39 -0.45
C ARG A 60 -3.88 -4.25 -1.95
N TRP A 61 -4.30 -5.33 -2.61
CA TRP A 61 -4.61 -5.34 -4.03
C TRP A 61 -6.12 -5.16 -4.22
N GLY A 62 -6.51 -4.03 -4.79
CA GLY A 62 -7.89 -3.76 -5.20
C GLY A 62 -8.04 -4.05 -6.69
N PHE A 63 -9.07 -4.82 -7.06
CA PHE A 63 -9.48 -5.02 -8.45
C PHE A 63 -10.69 -4.12 -8.82
N GLU A 64 -11.22 -3.39 -7.84
CA GLU A 64 -12.36 -2.49 -7.97
C GLU A 64 -11.86 -1.04 -7.90
N ASP A 65 -12.44 -0.18 -8.73
CA ASP A 65 -12.18 1.26 -8.70
C ASP A 65 -13.01 1.91 -7.58
N ASP A 66 -12.33 2.45 -6.58
CA ASP A 66 -12.98 3.20 -5.51
C ASP A 66 -13.39 4.60 -6.02
N PHE A 67 -14.69 4.82 -6.19
CA PHE A 67 -15.26 6.14 -6.38
C PHE A 67 -15.54 6.77 -5.01
N VAL A 68 -14.86 7.88 -4.69
CA VAL A 68 -15.14 8.65 -3.48
C VAL A 68 -16.03 9.82 -3.85
N VAL A 69 -17.22 9.88 -3.27
CA VAL A 69 -18.12 11.04 -3.40
C VAL A 69 -17.93 11.94 -2.19
N ASN A 70 -17.58 13.21 -2.42
CA ASN A 70 -17.43 14.17 -1.33
C ASN A 70 -18.78 14.80 -0.93
N GLU A 71 -18.80 15.59 0.15
CA GLU A 71 -20.01 16.27 0.65
C GLU A 71 -20.61 17.26 -0.36
N LYS A 72 -19.82 17.70 -1.36
CA LYS A 72 -20.26 18.55 -2.46
C LYS A 72 -20.78 17.76 -3.67
N LEU A 73 -20.91 16.44 -3.53
CA LEU A 73 -21.35 15.49 -4.57
C LEU A 73 -20.39 15.41 -5.77
N GLU A 74 -19.12 15.74 -5.58
CA GLU A 74 -18.10 15.57 -6.61
C GLU A 74 -17.56 14.15 -6.55
N ILE A 75 -17.46 13.51 -7.73
CA ILE A 75 -16.91 12.17 -7.88
C ILE A 75 -15.39 12.29 -8.02
N LEU A 76 -14.67 11.84 -7.00
CA LEU A 76 -13.23 11.70 -7.03
C LEU A 76 -12.89 10.26 -7.39
N VAL A 77 -12.27 10.07 -8.54
CA VAL A 77 -11.70 8.78 -8.91
C VAL A 77 -10.46 8.60 -8.07
N ARG A 78 -10.48 7.62 -7.16
CA ARG A 78 -9.31 7.25 -6.37
C ARG A 78 -8.49 6.22 -7.16
N GLY A 79 -7.96 6.70 -8.29
CA GLY A 79 -7.03 5.95 -9.16
C GLY A 79 -5.62 5.92 -8.62
#